data_AF-A0A538CAS4-F1
#
_entry.id   AF-A0A538CAS4-F1
#
_cell.length_a   1.000
_cell.length_b   1.000
_cell.length_c   1.000
_cell.angle_alpha   90.00
_cell.angle_beta   90.00
_cell.angle_gamma   90.00
#
_symmetry.space_group_name_H-M   'P 1'
#
loop_
_entity.id
_entity.type
_entity.pdbx_description
1 polymer ?
#
loop_
_entity_poly.entity_id
_entity_poly.type
_entity_poly.pdbx_seq_one_letter_code
_entity_poly.pdbx_strand_id
1 'polypeptide(L)'
;FVARFRGRVINVHPALLPSFPGLDAVGQALAHGVRVTGVTVHVVDEGVDSGPIVLQRAVEVPADRDRDELEERIHEIEHELLPEAIRLFADGAIRVDPDNPRLVHVDEHARD
;
A
#
# COMPACT_ATOMS: atom_id res chain seq x y z
N PHE A 1 -16.86 -12.15 2.67
CA PHE A 1 -16.78 -10.67 2.75
C PHE A 1 -16.20 -10.08 1.46
N VAL A 2 -14.93 -10.35 1.12
CA VAL A 2 -14.24 -9.78 -0.05
C VAL A 2 -15.04 -9.89 -1.35
N ALA A 3 -15.54 -11.08 -1.69
CA ALA A 3 -16.36 -11.27 -2.90
C ALA A 3 -17.58 -10.33 -2.99
N ARG A 4 -18.22 -10.00 -1.85
CA ARG A 4 -19.37 -9.10 -1.78
C ARG A 4 -19.01 -7.62 -2.03
N PHE A 5 -17.76 -7.26 -1.78
CA PHE A 5 -17.21 -5.90 -1.90
C PHE A 5 -16.03 -5.82 -2.88
N ARG A 6 -15.95 -6.75 -3.83
CA ARG A 6 -14.87 -6.80 -4.84
C ARG A 6 -14.67 -5.43 -5.49
N GLY A 7 -13.41 -4.97 -5.52
CA GLY A 7 -13.04 -3.66 -6.10
C GLY A 7 -13.46 -2.44 -5.28
N ARG A 8 -13.99 -2.62 -4.07
CA ARG A 8 -14.50 -1.54 -3.20
C ARG A 8 -13.91 -1.56 -1.79
N VAL A 9 -12.85 -2.34 -1.59
CA VAL A 9 -12.13 -2.41 -0.33
C VAL A 9 -10.67 -2.12 -0.64
N ILE A 10 -10.08 -1.20 0.11
CA ILE A 10 -8.64 -0.94 0.09
C ILE A 10 -8.03 -1.34 1.42
N ASN A 11 -6.74 -1.64 1.37
CA ASN A 11 -5.91 -1.92 2.53
C ASN A 11 -4.62 -1.11 2.42
N VAL A 12 -4.11 -0.67 3.56
CA VAL A 12 -2.76 -0.11 3.70
C VAL A 12 -1.88 -1.17 4.33
N HIS A 13 -0.68 -1.35 3.79
CA HIS A 13 0.28 -2.35 4.22
C HIS A 13 1.68 -1.73 4.42
N PRO A 14 2.36 -1.98 5.55
CA PRO A 14 3.66 -1.38 5.90
C PRO A 14 4.86 -2.05 5.21
N ALA A 15 4.76 -2.26 3.89
CA ALA A 15 5.89 -2.62 3.03
C ALA A 15 5.67 -2.15 1.59
N LEU A 16 6.74 -2.12 0.80
CA LEU A 16 6.64 -2.06 -0.67
C LEU A 16 6.28 -3.45 -1.21
N LEU A 17 4.98 -3.72 -1.32
CA LEU A 17 4.48 -4.93 -1.96
C LEU A 17 5.02 -5.03 -3.41
N PRO A 18 5.40 -6.22 -3.88
CA PRO A 18 5.10 -7.55 -3.32
C PRO A 18 6.03 -8.04 -2.19
N SER A 19 6.92 -7.20 -1.67
CA SER A 19 7.81 -7.59 -0.56
C SER A 19 7.06 -7.64 0.76
N PHE A 20 7.40 -8.63 1.59
CA PHE A 20 6.92 -8.79 2.98
C PHE A 20 5.39 -8.77 3.15
N PRO A 21 4.62 -9.59 2.40
CA PRO A 21 3.19 -9.74 2.65
C PRO A 21 2.93 -10.44 3.99
N GLY A 22 1.70 -10.31 4.51
CA GLY A 22 1.27 -10.95 5.73
C GLY A 22 1.68 -10.18 6.99
N LEU A 23 1.88 -10.92 8.07
CA LEU A 23 2.07 -10.32 9.40
C LEU A 23 3.49 -9.81 9.61
N ASP A 24 3.62 -8.74 10.42
CA ASP A 24 4.91 -8.17 10.86
C ASP A 24 5.86 -7.80 9.71
N ALA A 25 5.35 -7.10 8.69
CA ALA A 25 6.14 -6.70 7.52
C ALA A 25 7.39 -5.85 7.90
N VAL A 26 7.29 -5.04 8.96
CA VAL A 26 8.40 -4.27 9.51
C VAL A 26 9.49 -5.19 10.07
N GLY A 27 9.13 -6.18 10.89
CA GLY A 27 10.07 -7.18 11.39
C GLY A 27 10.70 -7.99 10.27
N GLN A 28 9.93 -8.38 9.26
CA GLN A 28 10.46 -9.06 8.07
C GLN A 28 11.48 -8.20 7.31
N ALA A 29 11.20 -6.90 7.10
CA ALA A 29 12.12 -5.98 6.45
C ALA A 29 13.41 -5.77 7.27
N LEU A 30 13.28 -5.69 8.60
CA LEU A 30 14.41 -5.60 9.52
C LEU A 30 15.30 -6.84 9.45
N ALA A 31 14.70 -8.03 9.56
CA ALA A 31 15.38 -9.31 9.49
C ALA A 31 16.04 -9.58 8.13
N HIS A 32 15.41 -9.17 7.04
CA HIS A 32 15.96 -9.32 5.69
C HIS A 32 17.17 -8.41 5.44
N GLY A 33 17.30 -7.28 6.16
CA GLY A 33 18.42 -6.35 5.97
C GLY A 33 18.24 -5.36 4.82
N VAL A 34 17.00 -5.13 4.34
CA VAL A 34 16.76 -4.14 3.27
C VAL A 34 17.07 -2.72 3.73
N ARG A 35 17.63 -1.90 2.84
CA ARG A 35 17.90 -0.47 3.13
C ARG A 35 16.70 0.44 2.88
N VAL A 36 15.73 -0.05 2.12
CA VAL A 36 14.49 0.64 1.77
C VAL A 36 13.34 -0.35 1.92
N THR A 37 12.30 0.09 2.62
CA THR A 37 10.97 -0.54 2.66
C THR A 37 9.95 0.51 2.17
N GLY A 38 8.70 0.46 2.61
CA GLY A 38 7.76 1.53 2.34
C GLY A 38 6.35 1.18 2.80
N VAL A 39 5.39 1.87 2.20
CA VAL A 39 3.95 1.69 2.44
C VAL A 39 3.29 1.44 1.10
N THR A 40 2.33 0.53 1.07
CA THR A 40 1.49 0.26 -0.10
C THR A 40 0.03 0.39 0.26
N VAL A 41 -0.72 1.16 -0.53
CA VAL A 41 -2.18 1.08 -0.54
C VAL A 41 -2.61 0.29 -1.78
N HIS A 42 -3.41 -0.75 -1.57
CA HIS A 42 -3.86 -1.63 -2.65
C HIS A 42 -5.35 -1.96 -2.53
N VAL A 43 -5.96 -2.35 -3.65
CA VAL A 43 -7.31 -2.92 -3.64
C VAL A 43 -7.23 -4.33 -3.07
N VAL A 44 -8.18 -4.72 -2.24
CA VAL A 44 -8.23 -6.07 -1.65
C VAL A 44 -8.81 -7.08 -2.64
N ASP A 45 -8.12 -8.20 -2.80
CA ASP A 45 -8.59 -9.39 -3.50
C ASP A 45 -8.65 -10.61 -2.55
N GLU A 46 -8.78 -11.82 -3.10
CA GLU A 46 -8.96 -13.04 -2.29
C GLU A 46 -7.67 -13.55 -1.65
N GLY A 47 -6.51 -13.02 -2.07
CA GLY A 47 -5.23 -13.35 -1.43
C GLY A 47 -4.84 -12.34 -0.35
N VAL A 48 -3.74 -12.65 0.33
CA VAL A 48 -3.17 -11.78 1.39
C VAL A 48 -2.22 -10.79 0.74
N ASP A 49 -2.50 -9.50 0.90
CA ASP A 49 -1.70 -8.38 0.39
C ASP A 49 -1.32 -8.51 -1.09
N SER A 50 -2.20 -9.15 -1.86
CA SER A 50 -1.92 -9.52 -3.24
C SER A 50 -2.59 -8.64 -4.26
N GLY A 51 -3.59 -7.82 -3.91
CA GLY A 51 -4.35 -7.10 -4.93
C GLY A 51 -3.58 -5.98 -5.65
N PRO A 52 -4.22 -5.34 -6.65
CA PRO A 52 -3.57 -4.33 -7.48
C PRO A 52 -3.26 -3.06 -6.68
N ILE A 53 -2.07 -2.51 -6.93
CA ILE A 53 -1.48 -1.42 -6.17
C ILE A 53 -2.02 -0.09 -6.66
N VAL A 54 -2.49 0.74 -5.72
CA VAL A 54 -3.04 2.08 -5.99
C VAL A 54 -1.97 3.14 -5.78
N LEU A 55 -1.36 3.16 -4.60
CA LEU A 55 -0.30 4.10 -4.21
C LEU A 55 0.82 3.35 -3.50
N GLN A 56 2.06 3.81 -3.68
CA GLN A 56 3.22 3.35 -2.92
C GLN A 56 4.13 4.51 -2.58
N ARG A 57 4.80 4.41 -1.43
CA ARG A 57 5.88 5.33 -1.09
C ARG A 57 6.99 4.60 -0.37
N ALA A 58 8.22 4.85 -0.79
CA ALA A 58 9.41 4.27 -0.19
C ALA A 58 9.73 4.93 1.15
N VAL A 59 10.26 4.14 2.09
CA VAL A 59 10.75 4.58 3.40
C VAL A 59 12.16 4.03 3.59
N GLU A 60 13.11 4.90 3.90
CA GLU A 60 14.47 4.49 4.24
C GLU A 60 14.51 3.84 5.62
N VAL A 61 15.17 2.69 5.72
CA VAL A 61 15.34 2.02 7.01
C VAL A 61 16.47 2.70 7.80
N PRO A 62 16.26 3.06 9.07
CA PRO A 62 17.27 3.64 9.94
C PRO A 62 18.59 2.85 9.94
N ALA A 63 19.71 3.56 10.04
CA ALA A 63 21.04 2.96 9.92
C ALA A 63 21.37 2.01 11.08
N ASP A 64 20.88 2.34 12.27
CA ASP A 64 20.96 1.54 13.50
C ASP A 64 19.91 0.43 13.58
N ARG A 65 18.99 0.39 12.61
CA ARG A 65 17.93 -0.62 12.48
C ARG A 65 16.94 -0.59 13.64
N ASP A 66 16.75 0.57 14.27
CA ASP A 66 15.75 0.72 15.32
C ASP A 66 14.34 0.45 14.76
N ARG A 67 13.59 -0.43 15.44
CA ARG A 67 12.26 -0.88 14.99
C ARG A 67 11.21 0.20 15.21
N ASP A 68 11.27 0.86 16.36
CA ASP A 68 10.25 1.84 16.75
C ASP A 68 10.38 3.10 15.87
N GLU A 69 11.60 3.53 15.57
CA GLU A 69 11.87 4.62 14.61
C GLU A 69 11.38 4.26 13.20
N LEU A 70 11.58 3.01 12.76
CA LEU A 70 11.08 2.57 11.46
C LEU A 70 9.55 2.53 11.42
N GLU A 71 8.90 2.04 12.49
CA GLU A 71 7.43 2.02 12.59
C GLU A 71 6.87 3.44 12.59
N GLU A 72 7.47 4.38 13.32
CA GLU A 72 7.06 5.78 13.34
C GLU A 72 7.10 6.39 11.92
N ARG A 73 8.22 6.24 11.21
CA ARG A 73 8.36 6.71 9.81
C ARG A 73 7.34 6.07 8.87
N ILE A 74 7.05 4.79 9.05
CA ILE A 74 6.04 4.08 8.25
C ILE A 74 4.65 4.65 8.54
N HIS A 75 4.29 4.82 9.81
CA HIS A 75 2.99 5.34 10.22
C HIS A 75 2.75 6.77 9.73
N GLU A 76 3.75 7.65 9.76
CA GLU A 76 3.67 8.99 9.16
C GLU A 76 3.25 8.90 7.68
N ILE A 77 3.87 8.02 6.92
CA ILE A 77 3.56 7.80 5.51
C ILE A 77 2.18 7.13 5.31
N GLU A 78 1.77 6.20 6.16
CA GLU A 78 0.43 5.60 6.13
C GLU A 78 -0.67 6.65 6.35
N HIS A 79 -0.47 7.57 7.30
CA HIS A 79 -1.39 8.66 7.62
C HIS A 79 -1.53 9.68 6.48
N GLU A 80 -0.60 9.69 5.52
CA GLU A 80 -0.71 10.51 4.30
C GLU A 80 -1.35 9.72 3.15
N LEU A 81 -0.84 8.52 2.86
CA LEU A 81 -1.30 7.74 1.70
C LEU A 81 -2.72 7.22 1.83
N LEU A 82 -3.14 6.79 3.02
CA LEU A 82 -4.48 6.21 3.15
C LEU A 82 -5.58 7.26 2.92
N PRO A 83 -5.54 8.47 3.51
CA PRO A 83 -6.48 9.54 3.17
C PRO A 83 -6.45 9.94 1.69
N GLU A 84 -5.28 9.98 1.06
CA GLU A 84 -5.14 10.26 -0.37
C GLU A 84 -5.87 9.20 -1.22
N ALA A 85 -5.63 7.91 -0.94
CA ALA A 85 -6.30 6.82 -1.62
C ALA A 85 -7.82 6.84 -1.39
N ILE A 86 -8.28 7.16 -0.18
CA ILE A 86 -9.71 7.33 0.12
C ILE A 86 -10.32 8.43 -0.74
N ARG A 87 -9.65 9.58 -0.88
CA ARG A 87 -10.11 10.68 -1.72
C ARG A 87 -10.21 10.24 -3.19
N LEU A 88 -9.17 9.61 -3.72
CA LEU A 88 -9.17 9.09 -5.10
C LEU A 88 -10.31 8.06 -5.33
N PHE A 89 -10.56 7.19 -4.35
CA PHE A 89 -11.68 6.25 -4.40
C PHE A 89 -13.03 6.95 -4.39
N ALA A 90 -13.21 7.93 -3.49
CA ALA A 90 -14.43 8.71 -3.40
C ALA A 90 -14.68 9.50 -4.70
N ASP A 91 -13.61 10.00 -5.33
CA ASP A 91 -13.66 10.78 -6.56
C ASP A 91 -13.93 9.93 -7.81
N GLY A 92 -13.86 8.59 -7.71
CA GLY A 92 -13.98 7.70 -8.87
C GLY A 92 -12.74 7.72 -9.76
N ALA A 93 -11.62 8.22 -9.25
CA ALA A 93 -10.36 8.39 -9.97
C ALA A 93 -9.57 7.08 -10.18
N ILE A 94 -10.00 5.97 -9.56
CA ILE A 94 -9.26 4.72 -9.54
C ILE A 94 -9.92 3.69 -10.46
N ARG A 95 -9.17 3.21 -11.45
CA ARG A 95 -9.61 2.17 -12.37
C ARG A 95 -8.54 1.11 -12.58
N VAL A 96 -8.86 -0.15 -12.28
CA VAL A 96 -8.00 -1.28 -12.63
C VAL A 96 -7.98 -1.44 -14.17
N ASP A 97 -6.80 -1.68 -14.73
CA ASP A 97 -6.63 -1.90 -16.16
C ASP A 97 -7.31 -3.22 -16.59
N PRO A 98 -8.09 -3.23 -17.69
CA PRO A 98 -8.82 -4.41 -18.13
C PRO A 98 -7.90 -5.50 -18.72
N ASP A 99 -6.76 -5.12 -19.29
CA ASP A 99 -5.81 -6.02 -19.95
C ASP A 99 -4.69 -6.45 -19.00
N ASN A 100 -4.36 -5.60 -18.02
CA ASN A 100 -3.41 -5.90 -16.96
C ASN A 100 -4.04 -5.69 -15.57
N PRO A 101 -4.64 -6.73 -14.95
CA PRO A 101 -5.35 -6.60 -13.67
C PRO A 101 -4.44 -6.28 -12.47
N ARG A 102 -3.12 -6.14 -12.68
CA ARG A 102 -2.16 -5.64 -11.69
C ARG A 102 -1.98 -4.13 -11.72
N LEU A 103 -2.31 -3.50 -12.83
CA LEU A 103 -2.12 -2.07 -13.05
C LEU A 103 -3.38 -1.31 -12.65
N VAL A 104 -3.20 -0.23 -11.91
CA VAL A 104 -4.24 0.74 -11.57
C VAL A 104 -3.93 2.05 -12.28
N HIS A 105 -4.91 2.59 -12.99
CA HIS A 105 -4.89 3.96 -13.49
C HIS A 105 -5.51 4.88 -12.44
N VAL A 106 -4.79 5.95 -12.12
CA VAL A 106 -5.24 7.01 -11.23
C VAL A 106 -5.42 8.28 -12.06
N ASP A 107 -6.65 8.78 -12.14
CA ASP A 107 -6.96 10.04 -12.80
C ASP A 107 -7.04 11.17 -11.78
N GLU A 108 -5.98 11.98 -11.70
CA GLU A 108 -5.90 13.08 -10.74
C GLU A 108 -6.93 14.21 -11.02
N HIS A 109 -7.64 14.18 -12.14
CA HIS A 109 -8.58 15.23 -12.60
C HIS A 109 -10.05 14.78 -12.61
N ALA A 110 -10.42 13.68 -11.95
CA ALA A 110 -11.75 13.07 -12.07
C ALA A 110 -12.95 13.96 -11.59
N ARG A 111 -12.71 15.17 -11.07
CA ARG A 111 -13.74 16.12 -10.61
C ARG A 111 -13.44 17.61 -10.89
N ASP A 112 -12.81 17.93 -12.02
CA ASP A 112 -12.87 19.30 -12.57
C ASP A 112 -14.18 19.53 -13.34
#